data_AF-A0A8K0KME6-F1
#
_entry.id   AF-A0A8K0KME6-F1
#
_cell.length_a   1.000
_cell.length_b   1.000
_cell.length_c   1.000
_cell.angle_alpha   90.00
_cell.angle_beta   90.00
_cell.angle_gamma   90.00
#
_symmetry.space_group_name_H-M   'P 1'
#
loop_
_entity.id
_entity.type
_entity.pdbx_description
1 polymer ?
#
loop_
_entity_poly.entity_id
_entity_poly.type
_entity_poly.pdbx_seq_one_letter_code
_entity_poly.pdbx_strand_id
1 'polypeptide(L)'
;MKVLSRQRPLPNIFNLYTILTVLLQFAVHFACLVLLVQQAKEYSHLDKVPAEDVSNSTDVGVKEKSFQDDEFQPNIINSGVYIISMALQVANFTINYRGHPFMQNLAENRGMLLSILGSGGVIIALATGFLPGLSSQLEIVDFPPKFQFEVLQLMMGDFALAYLMDRCCLYLFGDGKSRFD
;
A
#
# COMPACT_ATOMS: atom_id res chain seq x y z
N MET A 1 13.99 -20.09 -31.85
CA MET A 1 13.92 -18.81 -32.60
C MET A 1 13.40 -17.74 -31.67
N LYS A 2 14.13 -16.64 -31.45
CA LYS A 2 13.60 -15.46 -30.72
C LYS A 2 12.60 -14.78 -31.65
N VAL A 3 11.30 -14.93 -31.34
CA VAL A 3 10.24 -14.26 -32.08
C VAL A 3 10.28 -12.78 -31.72
N LEU A 4 10.64 -11.93 -32.67
CA LEU A 4 10.55 -10.47 -32.53
C LEU A 4 9.06 -10.10 -32.53
N SER A 5 8.53 -9.68 -31.38
CA SER A 5 7.17 -9.17 -31.25
C SER A 5 6.92 -8.02 -32.21
N ARG A 6 5.77 -8.03 -32.88
CA ARG A 6 5.31 -6.95 -33.79
C ARG A 6 4.86 -5.69 -33.03
N GLN A 7 4.59 -5.80 -31.73
CA GLN A 7 4.34 -4.66 -30.84
C GLN A 7 5.67 -4.01 -30.46
N ARG A 8 5.76 -2.69 -30.64
CA ARG A 8 6.88 -1.87 -30.18
C ARG A 8 6.67 -1.50 -28.71
N PRO A 9 7.72 -1.44 -27.89
CA PRO A 9 7.60 -0.90 -26.54
C PRO A 9 7.12 0.55 -26.65
N LEU A 10 6.38 1.02 -25.66
CA LEU A 10 5.89 2.41 -25.64
C LEU A 10 7.07 3.35 -25.92
N PRO A 11 7.00 4.20 -26.96
CA PRO A 11 8.15 4.95 -27.44
C PRO A 11 8.63 6.02 -26.45
N ASN A 12 7.79 6.38 -25.47
CA ASN A 12 8.11 7.35 -24.44
C ASN A 12 7.35 7.05 -23.15
N ILE A 13 8.00 7.24 -22.00
CA ILE A 13 7.39 7.14 -20.66
C ILE A 13 6.33 8.26 -20.48
N PHE A 14 6.51 9.39 -21.17
CA PHE A 14 5.54 10.48 -21.27
C PHE A 14 4.40 10.20 -22.26
N ASN A 15 3.81 9.00 -22.18
CA ASN A 15 2.51 8.75 -22.80
C ASN A 15 1.42 9.22 -21.83
N LEU A 16 0.37 9.89 -22.34
CA LEU A 16 -0.79 10.29 -21.55
C LEU A 16 -1.37 9.12 -20.75
N TYR A 17 -1.36 7.92 -21.36
CA TYR A 17 -1.73 6.68 -20.69
C TYR A 17 -0.90 6.43 -19.41
N THR A 18 0.42 6.44 -19.51
CA THR A 18 1.34 6.13 -18.39
C THR A 18 1.29 7.19 -17.30
N ILE A 19 1.17 8.46 -17.66
CA ILE A 19 1.02 9.56 -16.69
C ILE A 19 -0.31 9.40 -15.94
N LEU A 20 -1.40 9.13 -16.66
CA LEU A 20 -2.72 8.99 -16.07
C LEU A 20 -2.80 7.78 -15.13
N THR A 21 -2.20 6.65 -15.49
CA THR A 21 -2.19 5.46 -14.62
C THR A 21 -1.41 5.70 -13.34
N VAL A 22 -0.24 6.35 -13.41
CA VAL A 22 0.56 6.66 -12.22
C VAL A 22 -0.19 7.62 -11.30
N LEU A 23 -0.84 8.65 -11.85
CA LEU A 23 -1.62 9.60 -11.06
C LEU A 23 -2.84 8.95 -10.39
N LEU A 24 -3.55 8.09 -11.11
CA LEU A 24 -4.72 7.37 -10.56
C LEU A 24 -4.31 6.34 -9.51
N GLN A 25 -3.25 5.58 -9.75
CA GLN A 25 -2.69 4.65 -8.76
C GLN A 25 -2.26 5.41 -7.50
N PHE A 26 -1.53 6.52 -7.65
CA PHE A 26 -1.16 7.38 -6.54
C PHE A 26 -2.37 7.88 -5.75
N ALA A 27 -3.42 8.35 -6.43
CA ALA A 27 -4.64 8.81 -5.78
C ALA A 27 -5.33 7.70 -4.97
N VAL A 28 -5.43 6.47 -5.52
CA VAL A 28 -6.00 5.32 -4.82
C VAL A 28 -5.17 4.94 -3.60
N HIS A 29 -3.85 4.81 -3.76
CA HIS A 29 -2.93 4.47 -2.68
C HIS A 29 -2.93 5.53 -1.57
N PHE A 30 -2.97 6.80 -1.95
CA PHE A 30 -3.03 7.92 -1.01
C PHE A 30 -4.36 7.93 -0.25
N ALA A 31 -5.49 7.70 -0.94
CA ALA A 31 -6.79 7.60 -0.29
C ALA A 31 -6.83 6.42 0.70
N CYS A 32 -6.28 5.26 0.34
CA CYS A 32 -6.15 4.11 1.23
C CYS A 32 -5.35 4.46 2.50
N LEU A 33 -4.22 5.13 2.35
CA LEU A 33 -3.40 5.59 3.48
C LEU A 33 -4.17 6.56 4.39
N VAL A 34 -4.90 7.51 3.81
CA VAL A 34 -5.71 8.48 4.58
C VAL A 34 -6.81 7.77 5.37
N LEU A 35 -7.55 6.86 4.74
CA LEU A 35 -8.62 6.09 5.39
C LEU A 35 -8.07 5.25 6.54
N LEU A 36 -6.94 4.57 6.34
CA LEU A 36 -6.28 3.82 7.39
C LEU A 36 -5.91 4.70 8.59
N VAL A 37 -5.27 5.86 8.34
CA VAL A 37 -4.86 6.76 9.42
C VAL A 37 -6.08 7.29 10.18
N GLN A 38 -7.20 7.53 9.49
CA GLN A 38 -8.46 7.92 10.13
C GLN A 38 -8.99 6.80 11.04
N GLN A 39 -9.09 5.56 10.54
CA GLN A 39 -9.52 4.41 11.35
C GLN A 39 -8.57 4.15 12.53
N ALA A 40 -7.27 4.15 12.29
CA ALA A 40 -6.27 3.92 13.34
C ALA A 40 -6.33 4.99 14.44
N LYS A 41 -6.66 6.25 14.09
CA LYS A 41 -6.91 7.31 15.07
C LYS A 41 -8.15 6.99 15.91
N GLU A 42 -9.26 6.59 15.29
CA GLU A 42 -10.47 6.20 16.02
C GLU A 42 -10.19 5.08 17.03
N TYR A 43 -9.47 4.04 16.63
CA TYR A 43 -9.04 2.97 17.54
C TYR A 43 -8.07 3.45 18.62
N SER A 44 -7.15 4.37 18.30
CA SER A 44 -6.23 4.96 19.29
C SER A 44 -6.96 5.86 20.31
N HIS A 45 -8.07 6.49 19.93
CA HIS A 45 -8.91 7.26 20.85
C HIS A 45 -9.79 6.34 21.73
N LEU A 46 -10.19 5.16 21.23
CA LEU A 46 -10.96 4.16 21.98
C LEU A 46 -10.14 3.45 23.08
N ASP A 47 -8.84 3.23 22.87
CA ASP A 47 -7.93 2.70 23.91
C ASP A 47 -7.57 3.73 24.99
N LYS A 48 -7.92 5.02 24.79
CA LYS A 48 -7.78 6.06 25.81
C LYS A 48 -9.06 6.17 26.64
N VAL A 49 -9.27 5.20 27.54
CA VAL A 49 -10.20 5.31 28.69
C VAL A 49 -9.37 5.15 29.98
N PRO A 50 -9.56 6.04 30.97
CA PRO A 50 -8.57 7.02 31.41
C PRO A 50 -7.45 6.42 32.25
N ALA A 51 -6.20 6.74 31.93
CA ALA A 51 -5.17 6.74 32.96
C ALA A 51 -5.34 8.05 33.75
N GLU A 52 -5.90 7.91 34.95
CA GLU A 52 -5.75 8.85 36.05
C GLU A 52 -4.27 9.21 36.18
N ASP A 53 -3.93 10.45 35.78
CA ASP A 53 -2.95 11.34 36.40
C ASP A 53 -2.64 12.51 35.44
N VAL A 54 -3.68 13.29 35.13
CA VAL A 54 -3.50 14.71 34.81
C VAL A 54 -4.09 15.50 35.97
N SER A 55 -3.57 15.24 37.16
CA SER A 55 -3.59 16.23 38.23
C SER A 55 -2.53 17.28 37.87
N ASN A 56 -2.98 18.53 37.75
CA ASN A 56 -2.19 19.74 37.55
C ASN A 56 -1.47 19.90 36.21
N SER A 57 -2.18 20.46 35.24
CA SER A 57 -1.78 21.80 34.74
C SER A 57 -2.90 22.39 33.89
N THR A 58 -3.69 23.25 34.53
CA THR A 58 -4.28 24.42 33.91
C THR A 58 -3.19 25.17 33.13
N ASP A 59 -3.14 25.01 31.81
CA ASP A 59 -2.86 26.16 30.96
C ASP A 59 -3.34 25.93 29.53
N VAL A 60 -4.15 26.89 29.07
CA VAL A 60 -4.66 27.00 27.72
C VAL A 60 -3.51 27.46 26.83
N GLY A 61 -2.81 26.51 26.22
CA GLY A 61 -1.74 26.79 25.28
C GLY A 61 -1.59 25.61 24.33
N VAL A 62 -1.86 25.84 23.05
CA VAL A 62 -1.54 24.93 21.95
C VAL A 62 -0.03 24.68 22.00
N LYS A 63 0.40 23.63 22.72
CA LYS A 63 1.76 23.12 22.63
C LYS A 63 1.85 22.36 21.31
N GLU A 64 2.40 23.01 20.30
CA GLU A 64 3.11 22.30 19.23
C GLU A 64 4.14 21.38 19.91
N LYS A 65 3.75 20.13 20.11
CA LYS A 65 4.64 19.11 20.66
C LYS A 65 5.72 18.91 19.60
N SER A 66 6.91 19.45 19.85
CA SER A 66 8.07 19.29 18.97
C SER A 66 8.33 17.78 18.83
N PHE A 67 8.00 17.21 17.67
CA PHE A 67 8.15 15.78 17.35
C PHE A 67 9.61 15.34 17.20
N GLN A 68 10.58 16.25 17.39
CA GLN A 68 11.97 16.06 16.99
C GLN A 68 12.80 15.25 18.00
N ASP A 69 12.43 15.24 19.29
CA ASP A 69 13.25 14.67 20.38
C ASP A 69 12.52 13.63 21.25
N ASP A 70 11.30 13.24 20.89
CA ASP A 70 10.57 12.17 21.60
C ASP A 70 11.08 10.80 21.12
N GLU A 71 11.47 9.93 22.07
CA GLU A 71 11.84 8.54 21.81
C GLU A 71 10.68 7.79 21.12
N PHE A 72 10.99 6.96 20.12
CA PHE A 72 9.97 6.27 19.33
C PHE A 72 9.08 5.40 20.25
N GLN A 73 7.78 5.62 20.19
CA GLN A 73 6.80 4.79 20.89
C GLN A 73 5.96 3.99 19.89
N PRO A 74 5.99 2.65 19.95
CA PRO A 74 5.17 1.82 19.09
C PRO A 74 3.69 2.09 19.37
N ASN A 75 2.93 2.33 18.32
CA ASN A 75 1.49 2.59 18.42
C ASN A 75 0.76 2.04 17.19
N ILE A 76 -0.56 1.89 17.32
CA ILE A 76 -1.43 1.31 16.29
C ILE A 76 -1.32 2.06 14.96
N ILE A 77 -1.15 3.38 15.00
CA ILE A 77 -1.02 4.22 13.79
C ILE A 77 0.30 3.92 13.08
N ASN A 78 1.42 3.92 13.78
CA ASN A 78 2.75 3.65 13.22
C ASN A 78 2.81 2.24 12.63
N SER A 79 2.34 1.25 13.38
CA SER A 79 2.28 -0.14 12.94
C SER A 79 1.36 -0.31 11.72
N GLY A 80 0.19 0.33 11.72
CA GLY A 80 -0.74 0.30 10.59
C GLY A 80 -0.13 0.93 9.33
N VAL A 81 0.45 2.13 9.47
CA VAL A 81 1.11 2.84 8.36
C VAL A 81 2.28 2.04 7.80
N TYR A 82 3.06 1.36 8.64
CA TYR A 82 4.14 0.49 8.18
C TYR A 82 3.61 -0.68 7.34
N ILE A 83 2.60 -1.40 7.85
CA ILE A 83 2.00 -2.56 7.19
C ILE A 83 1.36 -2.17 5.85
N ILE A 84 0.57 -1.09 5.83
CA ILE A 84 -0.04 -0.63 4.58
C ILE A 84 1.03 -0.17 3.59
N SER A 85 2.08 0.53 4.04
CA SER A 85 3.13 1.02 3.14
C SER A 85 3.87 -0.14 2.46
N MET A 86 4.09 -1.24 3.19
CA MET A 86 4.63 -2.48 2.61
C MET A 86 3.65 -3.10 1.61
N ALA A 87 2.37 -3.15 1.93
CA ALA A 87 1.32 -3.65 1.02
C ALA A 87 1.26 -2.84 -0.29
N LEU A 88 1.27 -1.52 -0.19
CA LEU A 88 1.23 -0.59 -1.32
C LEU A 88 2.47 -0.78 -2.22
N GLN A 89 3.64 -1.04 -1.67
CA GLN A 89 4.85 -1.32 -2.46
C GLN A 89 4.71 -2.62 -3.27
N VAL A 90 4.23 -3.70 -2.64
CA VAL A 90 4.00 -4.98 -3.30
C VAL A 90 2.91 -4.85 -4.37
N ALA A 91 1.82 -4.11 -4.08
CA ALA A 91 0.75 -3.83 -5.01
C ALA A 91 1.26 -3.05 -6.23
N ASN A 92 2.00 -1.95 -6.01
CA ASN A 92 2.57 -1.15 -7.09
C ASN A 92 3.47 -1.97 -8.00
N PHE A 93 4.35 -2.78 -7.42
CA PHE A 93 5.22 -3.66 -8.20
C PHE A 93 4.42 -4.67 -9.01
N THR A 94 3.41 -5.28 -8.40
CA THR A 94 2.58 -6.33 -9.04
C THR A 94 1.74 -5.76 -10.19
N ILE A 95 1.13 -4.59 -10.00
CA ILE A 95 0.25 -3.96 -11.01
C ILE A 95 1.09 -3.41 -12.18
N ASN A 96 2.23 -2.79 -11.88
CA ASN A 96 3.09 -2.21 -12.92
C ASN A 96 3.95 -3.24 -13.66
N TYR A 97 4.01 -4.49 -13.18
CA TYR A 97 4.75 -5.54 -13.87
C TYR A 97 4.11 -5.89 -15.21
N ARG A 98 4.80 -5.54 -16.30
CA ARG A 98 4.40 -5.84 -17.67
C ARG A 98 4.98 -7.18 -18.11
N GLY A 99 4.10 -8.14 -18.37
CA GLY A 99 4.45 -9.43 -18.98
C GLY A 99 4.74 -9.33 -20.47
N HIS A 100 4.29 -10.34 -21.23
CA HIS A 100 4.53 -10.40 -22.68
C HIS A 100 4.04 -9.11 -23.38
N PRO A 101 4.73 -8.63 -24.43
CA PRO A 101 5.81 -9.29 -25.19
C PRO A 101 7.26 -8.97 -24.74
N PHE A 102 7.47 -8.11 -23.76
CA PHE A 102 8.81 -7.61 -23.39
C PHE A 102 9.42 -8.28 -22.15
N MET A 103 8.59 -8.83 -21.25
CA MET A 103 9.04 -9.69 -20.15
C MET A 103 8.19 -10.96 -20.08
N GLN A 104 8.66 -11.97 -19.33
CA GLN A 104 7.87 -13.15 -19.01
C GLN A 104 6.68 -12.74 -18.15
N ASN A 105 5.54 -13.40 -18.32
CA ASN A 105 4.39 -13.15 -17.45
C ASN A 105 4.74 -13.49 -15.99
N LEU A 106 4.00 -12.89 -15.05
CA LEU A 106 4.19 -13.13 -13.61
C LEU A 106 4.16 -14.63 -13.29
N ALA A 107 3.26 -15.38 -13.93
CA ALA A 107 3.12 -16.83 -13.74
C ALA A 107 4.26 -17.66 -14.34
N GLU A 108 4.96 -17.13 -15.34
CA GLU A 108 6.10 -17.80 -15.99
C GLU A 108 7.39 -17.57 -15.20
N ASN A 109 7.53 -16.40 -14.55
CA ASN A 109 8.64 -16.09 -13.67
C ASN A 109 8.38 -16.57 -12.24
N ARG A 110 8.69 -17.84 -11.97
CA ARG A 110 8.50 -18.47 -10.65
C ARG A 110 9.21 -17.72 -9.52
N GLY A 111 10.40 -17.17 -9.76
CA GLY A 111 11.15 -16.44 -8.74
C GLY A 111 10.40 -15.19 -8.29
N MET A 112 9.94 -14.39 -9.26
CA MET A 112 9.25 -13.15 -8.95
C MET A 112 7.84 -13.38 -8.41
N LEU A 113 7.13 -14.40 -8.90
CA LEU A 113 5.85 -14.82 -8.33
C LEU A 113 6.02 -15.23 -6.86
N LEU A 114 7.05 -16.03 -6.55
CA LEU A 114 7.34 -16.46 -5.20
C LEU A 114 7.72 -15.28 -4.30
N SER A 115 8.46 -14.29 -4.81
CA SER A 115 8.79 -13.07 -4.06
C SER A 115 7.55 -12.24 -3.74
N ILE A 116 6.61 -12.08 -4.68
CA ILE A 116 5.35 -11.35 -4.46
C ILE A 116 4.47 -12.12 -3.46
N LEU A 117 4.32 -13.43 -3.63
CA LEU A 117 3.54 -14.26 -2.71
C LEU A 117 4.16 -14.31 -1.31
N GLY A 118 5.48 -14.42 -1.22
CA GLY A 118 6.22 -14.42 0.04
C GLY A 118 6.11 -13.08 0.77
N SER A 119 6.35 -11.97 0.08
CA SER A 119 6.19 -10.63 0.67
C SER A 119 4.74 -10.34 1.06
N GLY A 120 3.77 -10.63 0.19
CA GLY A 120 2.34 -10.52 0.51
C GLY A 120 1.92 -11.39 1.70
N GLY A 121 2.43 -12.62 1.77
CA GLY A 121 2.19 -13.53 2.89
C GLY A 121 2.74 -13.00 4.21
N VAL A 122 3.97 -12.46 4.21
CA VAL A 122 4.56 -11.82 5.40
C VAL A 122 3.74 -10.61 5.85
N ILE A 123 3.30 -9.77 4.91
CA ILE A 123 2.48 -8.59 5.24
C ILE A 123 1.14 -9.00 5.87
N ILE A 124 0.46 -10.02 5.32
CA ILE A 124 -0.78 -10.55 5.90
C ILE A 124 -0.52 -11.18 7.28
N ALA A 125 0.59 -11.88 7.45
CA ALA A 125 0.97 -12.47 8.73
C ALA A 125 1.27 -11.41 9.80
N LEU A 126 1.88 -10.28 9.42
CA LEU A 126 2.08 -9.13 10.29
C LEU A 126 0.76 -8.43 10.63
N ALA A 127 -0.12 -8.23 9.64
CA ALA A 127 -1.44 -7.61 9.84
C ALA A 127 -2.36 -8.43 10.77
N THR A 128 -2.20 -9.76 10.79
CA THR A 128 -2.99 -10.68 11.63
C THR A 128 -2.32 -11.05 12.95
N GLY A 129 -1.07 -10.62 13.19
CA GLY A 129 -0.30 -10.97 14.38
C GLY A 129 0.17 -12.42 14.44
N PHE A 130 0.21 -13.13 13.30
CA PHE A 130 0.61 -14.55 13.25
C PHE A 130 2.11 -14.77 13.49
N LEU A 131 2.94 -13.75 13.27
CA LEU A 131 4.40 -13.79 13.45
C LEU A 131 4.87 -12.85 14.58
N PRO A 132 4.62 -13.17 15.85
CA PRO A 132 4.92 -12.27 16.98
C PRO A 132 6.42 -11.96 17.11
N GLY A 133 7.29 -12.89 16.72
CA GLY A 133 8.74 -12.67 16.74
C GLY A 133 9.22 -11.64 15.71
N LEU A 134 8.51 -11.50 14.59
CA LEU A 134 8.82 -10.47 13.60
C LEU A 134 8.13 -9.15 13.97
N SER A 135 6.91 -9.21 14.49
CA SER A 135 6.21 -8.03 14.99
C SER A 135 6.98 -7.33 16.10
N SER A 136 7.58 -8.07 17.04
CA SER A 136 8.40 -7.47 18.11
C SER A 136 9.68 -6.80 17.61
N GLN A 137 10.35 -7.40 16.61
CA GLN A 137 11.54 -6.81 15.98
C GLN A 137 11.24 -5.53 15.19
N LEU A 138 10.04 -5.46 14.62
CA LEU A 138 9.56 -4.31 13.85
C LEU A 138 8.77 -3.32 14.71
N GLU A 139 8.68 -3.55 16.03
CA GLU A 139 7.92 -2.74 16.99
C GLU A 139 6.46 -2.52 16.53
N ILE A 140 5.87 -3.58 15.98
CA ILE A 140 4.48 -3.63 15.52
C ILE A 140 3.59 -3.99 16.71
N VAL A 141 2.61 -3.12 17.01
CA VAL A 141 1.59 -3.36 18.03
C VAL A 141 0.51 -4.29 17.48
N ASP A 142 0.04 -5.21 18.32
CA ASP A 142 -1.05 -6.12 17.97
C ASP A 142 -2.36 -5.35 17.77
N PHE A 143 -2.99 -5.60 16.63
CA PHE A 143 -4.26 -4.97 16.27
C PHE A 143 -5.44 -5.72 16.89
N PRO A 144 -6.50 -5.00 17.32
CA PRO A 144 -7.74 -5.67 17.70
C PRO A 144 -8.35 -6.38 16.48
N PRO A 145 -9.05 -7.53 16.67
CA PRO A 145 -9.52 -8.36 15.55
C PRO A 145 -10.38 -7.63 14.50
N LYS A 146 -11.14 -6.62 14.94
CA LYS A 146 -11.92 -5.76 14.03
C LYS A 146 -11.02 -4.93 13.13
N PHE A 147 -10.01 -4.27 13.71
CA PHE A 147 -9.06 -3.45 12.97
C PHE A 147 -8.20 -4.30 12.02
N GLN A 148 -7.80 -5.51 12.42
CA GLN A 148 -7.12 -6.46 11.52
C GLN A 148 -7.91 -6.70 10.23
N PHE A 149 -9.22 -6.94 10.36
CA PHE A 149 -10.09 -7.18 9.22
C PHE A 149 -10.25 -5.92 8.36
N GLU A 150 -10.40 -4.74 8.96
CA GLU A 150 -10.47 -3.46 8.24
C GLU A 150 -9.18 -3.16 7.46
N VAL A 151 -8.01 -3.39 8.05
CA VAL A 151 -6.70 -3.25 7.38
C VAL A 151 -6.62 -4.21 6.18
N LEU A 152 -7.03 -5.46 6.34
CA LEU A 152 -7.02 -6.44 5.27
C LEU A 152 -7.96 -6.05 4.12
N GLN A 153 -9.15 -5.53 4.46
CA GLN A 153 -10.10 -5.02 3.47
C GLN A 153 -9.56 -3.81 2.71
N LEU A 154 -8.90 -2.86 3.41
CA LEU A 154 -8.24 -1.71 2.79
C LEU A 154 -7.14 -2.15 1.83
N MET A 155 -6.29 -3.10 2.22
CA MET A 155 -5.23 -3.65 1.36
C MET A 155 -5.80 -4.30 0.09
N MET A 156 -6.85 -5.11 0.24
CA MET A 156 -7.51 -5.77 -0.89
C MET A 156 -8.23 -4.77 -1.80
N GLY A 157 -8.90 -3.77 -1.20
CA GLY A 157 -9.60 -2.71 -1.91
C GLY A 157 -8.64 -1.83 -2.70
N ASP A 158 -7.53 -1.44 -2.11
CA ASP A 158 -6.45 -0.69 -2.76
C ASP A 158 -5.92 -1.43 -3.99
N PHE A 159 -5.53 -2.70 -3.81
CA PHE A 159 -5.01 -3.52 -4.90
C PHE A 159 -6.03 -3.66 -6.04
N ALA A 160 -7.29 -3.94 -5.71
CA ALA A 160 -8.35 -4.12 -6.70
C ALA A 160 -8.66 -2.82 -7.45
N LEU A 161 -8.76 -1.68 -6.75
CA LEU A 161 -9.05 -0.38 -7.36
C LEU A 161 -7.88 0.12 -8.21
N ALA A 162 -6.64 0.01 -7.71
CA ALA A 162 -5.45 0.39 -8.46
C ALA A 162 -5.29 -0.47 -9.73
N TYR A 163 -5.56 -1.78 -9.63
CA TYR A 163 -5.58 -2.68 -10.78
C TYR A 163 -6.69 -2.31 -11.78
N LEU A 164 -7.91 -2.04 -11.29
CA LEU A 164 -9.02 -1.65 -12.14
C LEU A 164 -8.74 -0.34 -12.88
N MET A 165 -8.21 0.67 -12.19
CA MET A 165 -7.83 1.96 -12.80
C MET A 165 -6.77 1.79 -13.88
N ASP A 166 -5.76 0.95 -13.65
CA ASP A 166 -4.77 0.62 -14.68
C ASP A 166 -5.42 -0.03 -15.91
N ARG A 167 -6.30 -1.02 -15.70
CA ARG A 167 -7.01 -1.72 -16.79
C ARG A 167 -7.98 -0.82 -17.54
N CYS A 168 -8.69 0.07 -16.85
CA CYS A 168 -9.56 1.07 -17.47
C CYS A 168 -8.75 2.04 -18.34
N CYS A 169 -7.61 2.52 -17.85
CA CYS A 169 -6.75 3.39 -18.64
C CYS A 169 -6.14 2.66 -19.83
N LEU A 170 -5.76 1.39 -19.68
CA LEU A 170 -5.27 0.56 -20.78
C LEU A 170 -6.34 0.37 -21.85
N TYR A 171 -7.58 0.13 -21.44
CA TYR A 171 -8.68 -0.04 -22.37
C TYR A 171 -9.02 1.26 -23.10
N LEU A 172 -9.02 2.39 -22.40
CA LEU A 172 -9.38 3.70 -22.97
C LEU A 172 -8.27 4.34 -23.82
N PHE A 173 -7.01 4.19 -23.42
CA PHE A 173 -5.86 4.90 -24.01
C PHE A 173 -4.71 3.97 -24.48
N GLY A 174 -4.77 2.67 -24.15
CA GLY A 174 -3.74 1.69 -24.54
C GLY A 174 -3.90 1.16 -25.96
N ASP A 175 -5.07 1.31 -26.58
CA ASP A 175 -5.22 1.18 -28.03
C ASP A 175 -4.62 2.44 -28.69
N GLY A 176 -3.30 2.42 -28.84
CA GLY A 176 -2.66 3.14 -29.92
C GLY A 176 -3.23 2.59 -31.22
N LYS A 177 -4.33 3.20 -31.69
CA LYS A 177 -4.87 3.06 -33.04
C LYS A 177 -3.70 2.76 -33.97
N SER A 178 -3.71 1.58 -34.56
CA SER A 178 -2.93 1.30 -35.76
C SER A 178 -3.44 2.25 -36.83
N ARG A 179 -2.95 3.48 -36.80
CA ARG A 179 -3.16 4.48 -37.84
C ARG A 179 -2.18 4.10 -38.95
N PHE A 180 -2.54 3.05 -39.67
CA PHE A 180 -2.05 2.82 -41.03
C PHE A 180 -2.93 3.68 -41.92
N ASP A 181 -2.47 4.91 -42.18
CA ASP A 181 -2.58 5.51 -43.51
C ASP A 181 -1.29 5.13 -44.27
#